data_AF-A0A061FLE5-F1
#
_entry.id   AF-A0A061FLE5-F1
#
_cell.length_a   1.000
_cell.length_b   1.000
_cell.length_c   1.000
_cell.angle_alpha   90.00
_cell.angle_beta   90.00
_cell.angle_gamma   90.00
#
_symmetry.space_group_name_H-M   'P 1'
#
loop_
_entity.id
_entity.type
_entity.pdbx_description
1 polymer ?
#
loop_
_entity_poly.entity_id
_entity_poly.type
_entity_poly.pdbx_seq_one_letter_code
_entity_poly.pdbx_strand_id
1 'polypeptide(L)'
;VCCLQCRRGNFIAELEIQLSKEKPRNHLDMRHRLDSKGQRQGKVIDYRMSELRAVELLDGLCEKMQDYTLEKIDSSRQEWIKVDNWDILTIDKQEAKAYSKDISSYCGRLLEETEDELTELIKQGSIKGGDVSKVLCQDLSKHCSSL
;
A
#
# COMPACT_ATOMS: atom_id res chain seq x y z
N VAL A 1 -17.68 -5.93 8.99
CA VAL A 1 -16.29 -6.22 9.43
C VAL A 1 -15.28 -5.72 8.39
N CYS A 2 -15.37 -6.13 7.12
CA CYS A 2 -14.44 -5.70 6.06
C CYS A 2 -14.30 -4.17 5.92
N CYS A 3 -15.39 -3.40 5.95
CA CYS A 3 -15.30 -1.94 5.87
C CYS A 3 -14.42 -1.31 6.97
N LEU A 4 -14.58 -1.76 8.23
CA LEU A 4 -13.83 -1.21 9.37
C LEU A 4 -12.35 -1.58 9.26
N GLN A 5 -12.05 -2.83 8.91
CA GLN A 5 -10.68 -3.30 8.71
C GLN A 5 -10.00 -2.59 7.54
N CYS A 6 -10.76 -2.28 6.49
CA CYS A 6 -10.28 -1.45 5.40
C CYS A 6 -9.95 -0.04 5.87
N ARG A 7 -10.96 0.73 6.30
CA ARG A 7 -10.80 2.16 6.62
C ARG A 7 -9.84 2.45 7.77
N ARG A 8 -9.72 1.52 8.72
CA ARG A 8 -8.86 1.68 9.91
C ARG A 8 -7.56 0.87 9.79
N GLY A 9 -7.28 0.30 8.63
CA GLY A 9 -6.04 -0.43 8.39
C GLY A 9 -4.88 0.53 8.18
N ASN A 10 -3.75 0.27 8.86
CA ASN A 10 -2.56 1.11 8.73
C ASN A 10 -1.96 1.12 7.31
N PHE A 11 -2.30 0.15 6.46
CA PHE A 11 -1.82 0.08 5.08
C PHE A 11 -2.30 1.27 4.24
N ILE A 12 -3.45 1.87 4.57
CA ILE A 12 -3.92 3.10 3.91
C ILE A 12 -2.94 4.24 4.22
N ALA A 13 -2.66 4.46 5.50
CA ALA A 13 -1.77 5.52 5.95
C ALA A 13 -0.35 5.30 5.41
N GLU A 14 0.14 4.05 5.40
CA GLU A 14 1.45 3.73 4.82
C GLU A 14 1.50 4.02 3.33
N LEU A 15 0.46 3.68 2.56
CA LEU A 15 0.43 3.98 1.13
C LEU A 15 0.38 5.49 0.86
N GLU A 16 -0.37 6.26 1.66
CA GLU A 16 -0.36 7.73 1.59
C GLU A 16 1.01 8.33 1.93
N ILE A 17 1.67 7.79 2.95
CA ILE A 17 3.04 8.16 3.31
C ILE A 17 4.00 7.86 2.16
N GLN A 18 3.87 6.71 1.50
CA GLN A 18 4.72 6.35 0.36
C GLN A 18 4.47 7.27 -0.84
N LEU A 19 3.22 7.55 -1.18
CA LEU A 19 2.84 8.49 -2.24
C LEU A 19 3.38 9.91 -1.98
N SER A 20 3.36 10.37 -0.72
CA SER A 20 3.86 11.71 -0.36
C SER A 20 5.38 11.81 -0.29
N LYS A 21 6.08 10.72 0.03
CA LYS A 21 7.55 10.64 0.07
C LYS A 21 8.18 10.27 -1.27
N GLU A 22 7.37 9.99 -2.29
CA GLU A 22 7.82 9.64 -3.62
C GLU A 22 8.76 10.72 -4.18
N LYS A 23 9.98 10.32 -4.53
CA LYS A 23 10.95 11.25 -5.13
C LYS A 23 10.64 11.43 -6.62
N PRO A 24 10.67 12.66 -7.15
CA PRO A 24 10.51 12.89 -8.58
C PRO A 24 11.56 12.09 -9.37
N ARG A 25 11.09 11.32 -10.35
CA ARG A 25 11.92 10.61 -11.33
C ARG A 25 11.51 11.06 -12.73
N ASN A 26 12.47 11.11 -13.66
CA ASN A 26 12.24 11.61 -15.01
C ASN A 26 11.56 10.54 -15.90
N HIS A 27 12.32 9.56 -16.37
CA HIS A 27 11.81 8.57 -17.33
C HIS A 27 12.56 7.25 -17.20
N LEU A 28 11.86 6.15 -17.49
CA LEU A 28 12.44 4.83 -17.69
C LEU A 28 12.91 4.73 -19.14
N ASP A 29 14.21 4.51 -19.33
CA ASP A 29 14.82 4.32 -20.65
C ASP A 29 14.96 2.82 -20.95
N MET A 30 14.00 2.29 -21.71
CA MET A 30 13.98 0.89 -22.13
C MET A 30 14.69 0.68 -23.47
N ARG A 31 15.52 1.64 -23.93
CA ARG A 31 16.22 1.54 -25.22
C ARG A 31 17.55 0.81 -25.07
N HIS A 32 17.47 -0.51 -24.95
CA HIS A 32 18.64 -1.38 -24.77
C HIS A 32 19.30 -1.79 -26.09
N ARG A 33 18.61 -1.67 -27.22
CA ARG A 33 19.12 -2.10 -28.55
C ARG A 33 19.68 -0.90 -29.31
N LEU A 34 20.83 -1.08 -29.97
CA LEU A 34 21.36 -0.12 -30.95
C LEU A 34 21.01 -0.58 -32.37
N ASP A 35 20.68 0.36 -33.25
CA ASP A 35 20.55 0.11 -34.67
C ASP A 35 21.89 0.25 -35.42
N SER A 36 21.88 -0.02 -36.72
CA SER A 36 23.06 0.07 -37.58
C SER A 36 23.62 1.49 -37.74
N LYS A 37 22.89 2.52 -37.30
CA LYS A 37 23.32 3.93 -37.28
C LYS A 37 23.77 4.38 -35.88
N GLY A 38 23.82 3.46 -34.91
CA GLY A 38 24.19 3.75 -33.52
C GLY A 38 23.09 4.46 -32.72
N GLN A 39 21.84 4.50 -33.22
CA GLN A 39 20.72 5.06 -32.47
C GLN A 39 20.09 4.00 -31.57
N ARG A 40 19.73 4.41 -30.36
CA ARG A 40 19.06 3.54 -29.38
C ARG A 40 17.60 3.34 -29.76
N GLN A 41 17.21 2.09 -29.98
CA GLN A 41 15.83 1.67 -30.23
C GLN A 41 15.18 1.13 -28.97
N GLY A 42 13.90 1.47 -28.78
CA GLY A 42 13.06 1.07 -27.67
C GLY A 42 12.11 2.19 -27.25
N LYS A 43 11.51 2.05 -26.06
CA LYS A 43 10.54 3.00 -25.51
C LYS A 43 11.16 3.81 -24.38
N VAL A 44 10.85 5.10 -24.33
CA VAL A 44 11.07 5.94 -23.15
C VAL A 44 9.70 6.16 -22.51
N ILE A 45 9.55 5.80 -21.24
CA ILE A 45 8.28 5.86 -20.51
C ILE A 45 8.44 6.86 -19.37
N ASP A 46 7.49 7.78 -19.22
CA ASP A 46 7.41 8.62 -18.02
C ASP A 46 7.23 7.73 -16.78
N TYR A 47 8.07 7.91 -15.78
CA TYR A 47 8.00 7.11 -14.55
C TYR A 47 6.62 7.18 -13.89
N ARG A 48 5.93 8.32 -13.94
CA ARG A 48 4.59 8.49 -13.35
C ARG A 48 3.55 7.55 -13.95
N MET A 49 3.68 7.28 -15.26
CA MET A 49 2.79 6.43 -16.05
C MET A 49 3.29 4.98 -16.11
N SER A 50 4.38 4.66 -15.41
CA SER A 50 4.99 3.33 -15.45
C SER A 50 4.33 2.39 -14.46
N GLU A 51 4.16 1.13 -14.87
CA GLU A 51 3.75 0.04 -13.98
C GLU A 51 4.75 -0.16 -12.84
N LEU A 52 6.04 0.06 -13.10
CA LEU A 52 7.10 0.00 -12.10
C LEU A 52 6.82 0.91 -10.90
N ARG A 53 6.25 2.10 -11.10
CA ARG A 53 5.89 3.00 -10.00
C ARG A 53 4.82 2.38 -9.09
N ALA A 54 3.82 1.70 -9.65
CA ALA A 54 2.80 1.03 -8.85
C ALA A 54 3.41 -0.14 -8.06
N VAL A 55 4.24 -0.97 -8.71
CA VAL A 55 4.97 -2.06 -8.04
C VAL A 55 5.80 -1.52 -6.88
N GLU A 56 6.59 -0.47 -7.10
CA GLU A 56 7.44 0.12 -6.04
C GLU A 56 6.65 0.72 -4.86
N LEU A 57 5.41 1.18 -5.08
CA LEU A 57 4.54 1.72 -4.02
C LEU A 57 3.82 0.62 -3.22
N LEU A 58 3.48 -0.49 -3.88
CA LEU A 58 2.75 -1.60 -3.28
C LEU A 58 3.68 -2.66 -2.67
N ASP A 59 4.93 -2.73 -3.13
CA ASP A 59 5.92 -3.67 -2.64
C ASP A 59 6.16 -3.53 -1.13
N GLY A 60 6.12 -4.67 -0.44
CA GLY A 60 6.24 -4.74 1.02
C GLY A 60 5.16 -4.00 1.81
N LEU A 61 4.12 -3.41 1.19
CA LEU A 61 3.08 -2.64 1.91
C LEU A 61 2.36 -3.52 2.95
N CYS A 62 1.93 -4.70 2.54
CA CYS A 62 1.23 -5.64 3.42
C CYS A 62 2.17 -6.37 4.38
N GLU A 63 3.44 -6.52 4.03
CA GLU A 63 4.45 -7.08 4.94
C GLU A 63 4.72 -6.15 6.12
N LYS A 64 4.82 -4.84 5.87
CA LYS A 64 4.93 -3.80 6.92
C LYS A 64 3.79 -3.83 7.93
N MET A 65 2.62 -4.38 7.57
CA MET A 65 1.51 -4.53 8.53
C MET A 65 1.83 -5.49 9.66
N GLN A 66 2.83 -6.36 9.49
CA GLN A 66 3.35 -7.20 10.56
C GLN A 66 4.09 -6.41 11.65
N ASP A 67 4.44 -5.15 11.39
CA ASP A 67 5.00 -4.23 12.39
C ASP A 67 3.92 -3.49 13.17
N TYR A 68 2.63 -3.76 12.92
CA TYR A 68 1.52 -3.08 13.60
C TYR A 68 0.68 -4.07 14.41
N THR A 69 0.27 -3.69 15.61
CA THR A 69 -0.63 -4.50 16.44
C THR A 69 -1.65 -3.63 17.18
N LEU A 70 -2.67 -4.27 17.77
CA LEU A 70 -3.67 -3.59 18.59
C LEU A 70 -3.26 -3.62 20.06
N GLU A 71 -3.14 -2.44 20.65
CA GLU A 71 -2.99 -2.26 22.09
C GLU A 71 -4.33 -1.88 22.73
N LYS A 72 -4.69 -2.58 23.81
CA LYS A 72 -5.86 -2.27 24.64
C LYS A 72 -5.47 -1.19 25.64
N ILE A 73 -5.87 0.05 25.38
CA ILE A 73 -5.59 1.19 26.28
C ILE A 73 -6.51 1.14 27.51
N ASP A 74 -7.77 0.77 27.30
CA ASP A 74 -8.75 0.54 28.37
C ASP A 74 -9.74 -0.57 27.96
N SER A 75 -10.77 -0.80 28.77
CA SER A 75 -11.78 -1.86 28.52
C SER A 75 -12.62 -1.63 27.25
N SER A 76 -12.57 -0.44 26.65
CA SER A 76 -13.40 -0.01 25.53
C SER A 76 -12.61 0.49 24.32
N ARG A 77 -11.32 0.83 24.49
CA ARG A 77 -10.49 1.45 23.48
C ARG A 77 -9.32 0.57 23.09
N GLN A 78 -9.19 0.39 21.78
CA GLN A 78 -8.07 -0.27 21.14
C GLN A 78 -7.47 0.67 20.12
N GLU A 79 -6.15 0.78 20.11
CA GLU A 79 -5.42 1.57 19.13
C GLU A 79 -4.37 0.73 18.43
N TRP A 80 -4.12 1.07 17.17
CA TRP A 80 -3.02 0.46 16.44
C TRP A 80 -1.72 1.13 16.83
N ILE A 81 -0.75 0.33 17.28
CA ILE A 81 0.60 0.77 17.58
C ILE A 81 1.58 0.11 16.62
N LYS A 82 2.65 0.83 16.29
CA LYS A 82 3.80 0.27 15.59
C LYS A 82 4.74 -0.37 16.60
N VAL A 83 5.18 -1.58 16.31
CA VAL A 83 6.05 -2.42 17.13
C VAL A 83 7.45 -2.42 16.54
N ASP A 84 8.36 -1.67 17.16
CA ASP A 84 9.78 -1.67 16.75
C ASP A 84 10.54 -2.89 17.30
N ASN A 85 10.12 -3.40 18.47
CA ASN A 85 10.74 -4.57 19.10
C ASN A 85 9.69 -5.43 19.83
N TRP A 86 9.37 -6.58 19.23
CA TRP A 86 8.44 -7.59 19.75
C TRP A 86 8.84 -8.16 21.12
N ASP A 87 10.12 -8.09 21.49
CA ASP A 87 10.58 -8.62 22.77
C ASP A 87 10.24 -7.71 23.95
N ILE A 88 10.08 -6.41 23.70
CA ILE A 88 9.83 -5.37 24.71
C ILE A 88 8.32 -5.16 24.94
N LEU A 89 7.44 -5.72 24.11
CA LEU A 89 6.00 -5.57 24.31
C LEU A 89 5.54 -6.16 25.66
N THR A 90 4.79 -5.33 26.39
CA THR A 90 4.19 -5.65 27.67
C THR A 90 2.80 -6.26 27.56
N ILE A 91 2.19 -6.25 26.37
CA ILE A 91 0.91 -6.89 26.08
C ILE A 91 1.09 -8.38 25.71
N ASP A 92 -0.01 -9.12 25.63
CA ASP A 92 0.01 -10.51 25.18
C ASP A 92 0.62 -10.62 23.76
N LYS A 93 1.83 -11.15 23.68
CA LYS A 93 2.59 -11.28 22.43
C LYS A 93 1.91 -12.20 21.42
N GLN A 94 1.19 -13.22 21.87
CA GLN A 94 0.52 -14.16 20.98
C GLN A 94 -0.71 -13.51 20.36
N GLU A 95 -1.51 -12.82 21.18
CA GLU A 95 -2.67 -12.04 20.71
C GLU A 95 -2.22 -10.92 19.76
N ALA A 96 -1.16 -10.18 20.14
CA ALA A 96 -0.62 -9.10 19.34
C ALA A 96 -0.12 -9.56 17.96
N LYS A 97 0.65 -10.67 17.91
CA LYS A 97 1.11 -11.26 16.64
C LYS A 97 -0.04 -11.78 15.78
N ALA A 98 -1.12 -12.28 16.41
CA ALA A 98 -2.31 -12.71 15.69
C ALA A 98 -2.98 -11.51 14.99
N TYR A 99 -3.12 -10.36 15.66
CA TYR A 99 -3.64 -9.15 15.04
C TYR A 99 -2.78 -8.66 13.87
N SER A 100 -1.45 -8.62 14.05
CA SER A 100 -0.50 -8.23 13.00
C SER A 100 -0.61 -9.12 11.76
N LYS A 101 -0.70 -10.43 11.97
CA LYS A 101 -0.88 -11.39 10.87
C LYS A 101 -2.23 -11.24 10.19
N ASP A 102 -3.29 -11.00 10.95
CA ASP A 102 -4.65 -10.82 10.40
C ASP A 102 -4.73 -9.58 9.51
N ILE A 103 -4.20 -8.44 9.96
CA ILE A 103 -4.21 -7.22 9.13
C ILE A 103 -3.29 -7.34 7.91
N SER A 104 -2.14 -8.01 8.04
CA SER A 104 -1.25 -8.29 6.90
C SER A 104 -1.93 -9.19 5.86
N SER A 105 -2.61 -10.26 6.31
CA SER A 105 -3.36 -11.17 5.43
C SER A 105 -4.57 -10.49 4.80
N TYR A 106 -5.24 -9.60 5.52
CA TYR A 106 -6.33 -8.79 4.98
C TYR A 106 -5.83 -7.83 3.89
N CYS A 107 -4.71 -7.14 4.14
CA CYS A 107 -4.06 -6.27 3.15
C CYS A 107 -3.71 -7.05 1.89
N GLY A 108 -3.10 -8.24 2.03
CA GLY A 108 -2.74 -9.09 0.89
C GLY A 108 -3.94 -9.43 0.02
N ARG A 109 -5.02 -9.94 0.62
CA ARG A 109 -6.26 -10.24 -0.11
C ARG A 109 -6.87 -9.00 -0.79
N LEU A 110 -6.86 -7.87 -0.09
CA LEU A 110 -7.38 -6.62 -0.64
C LEU A 110 -6.57 -6.17 -1.86
N LEU A 111 -5.24 -6.26 -1.82
CA LEU A 111 -4.40 -5.92 -2.97
C LEU A 111 -4.57 -6.94 -4.10
N GLU A 112 -4.58 -8.24 -3.81
CA GLU A 112 -4.85 -9.28 -4.81
C GLU A 112 -6.17 -9.03 -5.57
N GLU A 113 -7.20 -8.54 -4.89
CA GLU A 113 -8.50 -8.21 -5.49
C GLU A 113 -8.52 -6.90 -6.29
N THR A 114 -7.60 -5.97 -6.02
CA THR A 114 -7.68 -4.57 -6.52
C THR A 114 -6.44 -4.08 -7.27
N GLU A 115 -5.38 -4.89 -7.38
CA GLU A 115 -4.06 -4.50 -7.89
C GLU A 115 -4.11 -3.92 -9.30
N ASP A 116 -4.86 -4.55 -10.21
CA ASP A 116 -4.94 -4.13 -11.61
C ASP A 116 -5.56 -2.72 -11.73
N GLU A 117 -6.74 -2.49 -11.13
CA GLU A 117 -7.39 -1.18 -11.17
C GLU A 117 -6.62 -0.13 -10.36
N LEU A 118 -6.05 -0.50 -9.22
CA LEU A 118 -5.23 0.39 -8.41
C LEU A 118 -3.99 0.86 -9.17
N THR A 119 -3.34 -0.05 -9.90
CA THR A 119 -2.18 0.24 -10.76
C THR A 119 -2.54 1.25 -11.84
N GLU A 120 -3.68 1.10 -12.50
CA GLU A 120 -4.14 2.08 -13.50
C GLU A 120 -4.43 3.45 -12.88
N LEU A 121 -5.05 3.50 -11.70
CA LEU A 121 -5.31 4.76 -11.00
C LEU A 121 -4.03 5.46 -10.53
N ILE A 122 -3.03 4.69 -10.07
CA ILE A 122 -1.70 5.22 -9.75
C ILE A 122 -1.06 5.83 -11.00
N LYS A 123 -1.06 5.09 -12.12
CA LYS A 123 -0.49 5.55 -13.39
C LYS A 123 -1.13 6.84 -13.88
N GLN A 124 -2.46 6.96 -13.76
CA GLN A 124 -3.19 8.17 -14.16
C GLN A 124 -2.95 9.38 -13.23
N GLY A 125 -2.32 9.17 -12.06
CA GLY A 125 -2.19 10.20 -11.04
C GLY A 125 -3.52 10.57 -10.37
N SER A 126 -4.50 9.65 -10.43
CA SER A 126 -5.86 9.85 -9.92
C SER A 126 -5.95 9.71 -8.40
N ILE A 127 -4.92 9.13 -7.76
CA ILE A 127 -4.85 8.94 -6.31
C ILE A 127 -4.01 10.07 -5.70
N LYS A 128 -4.65 10.93 -4.92
CA LYS A 128 -3.99 11.96 -4.11
C LYS A 128 -3.95 11.54 -2.64
N GLY A 129 -3.03 12.13 -1.87
CA GLY A 129 -3.00 11.92 -0.42
C GLY A 129 -4.33 12.32 0.21
N GLY A 130 -4.95 11.44 0.99
CA GLY A 130 -6.28 11.59 1.58
C GLY A 130 -7.39 10.81 0.85
N ASP A 131 -7.19 10.43 -0.42
CA ASP A 131 -8.20 9.71 -1.21
C ASP A 131 -8.01 8.19 -1.19
N VAL A 132 -6.88 7.69 -0.68
CA VAL A 132 -6.52 6.26 -0.71
C VAL A 132 -7.60 5.40 -0.03
N SER A 133 -8.12 5.85 1.11
CA SER A 133 -9.17 5.13 1.83
C SER A 133 -10.45 5.00 1.01
N LYS A 134 -10.84 6.06 0.31
CA LYS A 134 -12.05 6.06 -0.52
C LYS A 134 -11.87 5.13 -1.71
N VAL A 135 -10.75 5.28 -2.44
CA VAL A 135 -10.44 4.47 -3.61
C VAL A 135 -10.41 2.99 -3.26
N LEU A 136 -9.58 2.60 -2.28
CA LEU A 136 -9.43 1.19 -1.93
C LEU A 136 -10.68 0.59 -1.31
N CYS A 137 -11.28 1.26 -0.32
CA CYS A 137 -12.32 0.66 0.51
C CYS A 137 -13.74 0.82 -0.04
N GLN A 138 -13.97 1.78 -0.94
CA GLN A 138 -15.29 2.03 -1.51
C GLN A 138 -15.30 1.74 -3.01
N ASP A 139 -14.40 2.38 -3.76
CA ASP A 139 -14.50 2.38 -5.23
C ASP A 139 -14.04 1.04 -5.82
N LEU A 140 -12.92 0.49 -5.33
CA LEU A 140 -12.34 -0.76 -5.83
C LEU A 140 -12.92 -2.00 -5.11
N SER A 141 -12.64 -2.18 -3.82
CA SER A 141 -13.06 -3.39 -3.09
C SER A 141 -14.54 -3.45 -2.73
N LYS A 142 -15.23 -2.31 -2.72
CA LYS A 142 -16.64 -2.18 -2.29
C LYS A 142 -16.91 -2.72 -0.88
N HIS A 143 -15.88 -2.84 -0.05
CA HIS A 143 -16.00 -3.31 1.33
C HIS A 143 -16.80 -2.34 2.21
N CYS A 144 -16.77 -1.06 1.86
CA CYS A 144 -17.58 0.00 2.44
C CYS A 144 -18.60 0.50 1.43
N SER A 145 -19.84 0.70 1.87
CA SER A 145 -20.82 1.47 1.10
C SER A 145 -20.37 2.93 1.00
N SER A 146 -20.58 3.54 -0.17
CA SER A 146 -20.56 4.99 -0.31
C SER A 146 -21.68 5.55 0.57
N LEU A 147 -21.29 6.27 1.62
CA LEU A 147 -22.20 7.03 2.49
C LEU A 147 -22.46 8.40 1.86
#